data_AF-A0A537N3R9-F1
#
_entry.id   AF-A0A537N3R9-F1
#
_cell.length_a   1.000
_cell.length_b   1.000
_cell.length_c   1.000
_cell.angle_alpha   90.00
_cell.angle_beta   90.00
_cell.angle_gamma   90.00
#
_symmetry.space_group_name_H-M   'P 1'
#
loop_
_entity.id
_entity.type
_entity.pdbx_description
1 polymer ?
#
loop_
_entity_poly.entity_id
_entity_poly.type
_entity_poly.pdbx_seq_one_letter_code
_entity_poly.pdbx_strand_id
1 'polypeptide(L)'
;MLDAQQELALAAFRTFGDQMAGSPEQMIAAMFEQLAVWSDEPRWAGSGFTRLVVELADLPGHPARVVARRHKALLERQLADLLARAGIADATDAAREIWLLSEGAISSMLVHSDRRYAAAAGRAALTLLRARGLASGPRPRRPAASART
;
A
#
# COMPACT_ATOMS: atom_id res chain seq x y z
N MET A 1 -21.52 5.50 -3.91
CA MET A 1 -20.61 4.38 -4.24
C MET A 1 -19.16 4.74 -3.93
N LEU A 2 -18.58 5.78 -4.54
CA LEU A 2 -17.19 6.20 -4.25
C LEU A 2 -17.00 6.66 -2.80
N ASP A 3 -17.95 7.41 -2.24
CA ASP A 3 -17.89 7.83 -0.83
C ASP A 3 -17.90 6.64 0.14
N ALA A 4 -18.69 5.60 -0.17
CA ALA A 4 -18.71 4.37 0.62
C ALA A 4 -17.37 3.60 0.53
N GLN A 5 -16.75 3.54 -0.66
CA GLN A 5 -15.41 2.94 -0.81
C GLN A 5 -14.35 3.76 -0.07
N GLN A 6 -14.50 5.09 -0.02
CA GLN A 6 -13.62 5.93 0.77
C GLN A 6 -13.77 5.67 2.26
N GLU A 7 -15.00 5.64 2.78
CA GLU A 7 -15.23 5.35 4.20
C GLU A 7 -14.73 3.96 4.60
N LEU A 8 -14.93 2.95 3.74
CA LEU A 8 -14.40 1.60 3.97
C LEU A 8 -12.87 1.58 4.00
N ALA A 9 -12.21 2.24 3.05
CA ALA A 9 -10.75 2.32 3.04
C ALA A 9 -10.21 3.04 4.27
N LEU A 10 -10.81 4.17 4.66
CA LEU A 10 -10.42 4.92 5.85
C LEU A 10 -10.70 4.14 7.14
N ALA A 11 -11.81 3.42 7.21
CA ALA A 11 -12.14 2.54 8.32
C ALA A 11 -11.12 1.41 8.45
N ALA A 12 -10.74 0.77 7.34
CA ALA A 12 -9.69 -0.25 7.33
C ALA A 12 -8.36 0.32 7.84
N PHE A 13 -7.96 1.53 7.44
CA PHE A 13 -6.76 2.19 7.98
C PHE A 13 -6.85 2.53 9.47
N ARG A 14 -8.04 2.91 9.96
CA ARG A 14 -8.26 3.07 11.41
C ARG A 14 -8.10 1.74 12.14
N THR A 15 -8.73 0.69 11.64
CA THR A 15 -8.59 -0.67 12.19
C THR A 15 -7.14 -1.14 12.16
N PHE A 16 -6.40 -0.95 11.07
CA PHE A 16 -4.97 -1.27 11.00
C PHE A 16 -4.13 -0.43 11.97
N GLY A 17 -4.46 0.86 12.13
CA GLY A 17 -3.82 1.75 13.09
C GLY A 17 -4.09 1.36 14.54
N ASP A 18 -5.31 0.97 14.87
CA ASP A 18 -5.71 0.52 16.20
C ASP A 18 -5.16 -0.88 16.51
N GLN A 19 -4.98 -1.72 15.48
CA GLN A 19 -4.34 -3.02 15.54
C GLN A 19 -2.80 -2.95 15.50
N MET A 20 -2.18 -1.77 15.57
CA MET A 20 -0.74 -1.60 15.82
C MET A 20 -0.31 -2.02 17.25
N ALA A 21 -1.03 -2.96 17.87
CA ALA A 21 -0.48 -3.80 18.91
C ALA A 21 0.47 -4.90 18.34
N GLY A 22 0.51 -5.08 17.01
CA GLY A 22 1.41 -6.00 16.29
C GLY A 22 2.59 -5.33 15.58
N SER A 23 3.36 -6.11 14.81
CA SER A 23 4.49 -5.62 13.99
C SER A 23 4.04 -5.02 12.65
N PRO A 24 4.83 -4.14 11.99
CA PRO A 24 4.48 -3.61 10.66
C PRO A 24 4.26 -4.72 9.62
N GLU A 25 4.95 -5.86 9.74
CA GLU A 25 4.72 -7.03 8.88
C GLU A 25 3.34 -7.64 9.10
N GLN A 26 2.87 -7.73 10.34
CA GLN A 26 1.54 -8.26 10.63
C GLN A 26 0.45 -7.34 10.09
N MET A 27 0.63 -6.03 10.19
CA MET A 27 -0.27 -5.05 9.56
C MET A 27 -0.35 -5.26 8.05
N ILE A 28 0.80 -5.35 7.37
CA ILE A 28 0.82 -5.53 5.91
C ILE A 28 0.21 -6.88 5.51
N ALA A 29 0.50 -7.96 6.24
CA ALA A 29 -0.12 -9.25 5.99
C ALA A 29 -1.66 -9.16 6.10
N ALA A 30 -2.16 -8.58 7.19
CA ALA A 30 -3.58 -8.38 7.41
C ALA A 30 -4.24 -7.51 6.32
N MET A 31 -3.54 -6.47 5.84
CA MET A 31 -4.03 -5.63 4.74
C MET A 31 -4.29 -6.44 3.46
N PHE A 32 -3.36 -7.30 3.06
CA PHE A 32 -3.53 -8.13 1.85
C PHE A 32 -4.50 -9.30 2.06
N GLU A 33 -4.64 -9.82 3.28
CA GLU A 33 -5.69 -10.78 3.63
C GLU A 33 -7.08 -10.16 3.51
N GLN A 34 -7.29 -8.97 4.06
CA GLN A 34 -8.54 -8.22 3.92
C GLN A 34 -8.83 -7.87 2.46
N LEU A 35 -7.80 -7.55 1.67
CA LEU A 35 -7.96 -7.34 0.24
C LEU A 35 -8.48 -8.59 -0.48
N ALA A 36 -7.98 -9.78 -0.11
CA ALA A 36 -8.47 -11.04 -0.66
C ALA A 36 -9.92 -11.32 -0.24
N VAL A 37 -10.29 -11.04 1.02
CA VAL A 37 -11.68 -11.18 1.51
C VAL A 37 -12.62 -10.22 0.78
N TRP A 38 -12.20 -8.97 0.59
CA TRP A 38 -12.99 -7.98 -0.16
C TRP A 38 -13.26 -8.43 -1.60
N SER A 39 -12.32 -9.16 -2.22
CA SER A 39 -12.50 -9.69 -3.57
C SER A 39 -13.56 -10.80 -3.69
N ASP A 40 -13.97 -11.40 -2.56
CA ASP A 40 -15.03 -12.42 -2.52
C ASP A 40 -16.45 -11.80 -2.48
N GLU A 41 -16.57 -10.48 -2.33
CA GLU A 41 -17.88 -9.82 -2.24
C GLU A 41 -18.70 -10.00 -3.53
N PRO A 42 -20.02 -10.25 -3.43
CA PRO A 42 -20.89 -10.31 -4.61
C PRO A 42 -20.78 -9.03 -5.43
N ARG A 43 -20.58 -9.18 -6.75
CA ARG A 43 -20.45 -8.06 -7.70
C ARG A 43 -19.24 -7.16 -7.43
N TRP A 44 -18.18 -7.70 -6.80
CA TRP A 44 -16.92 -7.00 -6.66
C TRP A 44 -16.39 -6.51 -8.01
N ALA A 45 -16.02 -5.23 -8.07
CA ALA A 45 -15.56 -4.55 -9.28
C ALA A 45 -14.20 -3.85 -9.07
N GLY A 46 -13.49 -4.24 -8.01
CA GLY A 46 -12.23 -3.63 -7.60
C GLY A 46 -12.37 -2.17 -7.17
N SER A 47 -11.29 -1.41 -7.31
CA SER A 47 -11.25 -0.01 -6.88
C SER A 47 -12.04 0.89 -7.83
N GLY A 48 -13.13 1.47 -7.33
CA GLY A 48 -13.99 2.35 -8.12
C GLY A 48 -13.28 3.64 -8.54
N PHE A 49 -12.38 4.16 -7.71
CA PHE A 49 -11.53 5.31 -8.08
C PHE A 49 -10.54 4.97 -9.20
N THR A 50 -9.98 3.77 -9.21
CA THR A 50 -9.07 3.34 -10.27
C THR A 50 -9.83 3.16 -11.58
N ARG A 51 -10.98 2.47 -11.54
CA ARG A 51 -11.90 2.39 -12.70
C ARG A 51 -12.27 3.77 -13.24
N LEU A 52 -12.70 4.68 -12.37
CA LEU A 52 -13.05 6.05 -12.73
C LEU A 52 -11.91 6.76 -13.47
N VAL A 53 -10.67 6.63 -13.00
CA VAL A 53 -9.52 7.28 -13.63
C VAL A 53 -9.18 6.66 -14.99
N VAL A 54 -9.38 5.33 -15.14
CA VAL A 54 -9.21 4.61 -16.41
C VAL A 54 -10.25 5.04 -17.45
N GLU A 55 -11.53 5.11 -17.07
CA GLU A 55 -12.61 5.55 -17.97
C GLU A 55 -12.45 7.00 -18.44
N LEU A 56 -11.79 7.83 -17.64
CA LEU A 56 -11.56 9.25 -17.94
C LEU A 56 -10.13 9.52 -18.42
N ALA A 57 -9.41 8.51 -18.92
CA ALA A 57 -7.98 8.60 -19.24
C ALA A 57 -7.63 9.74 -20.22
N ASP A 58 -8.51 9.99 -21.18
CA ASP A 58 -8.40 10.99 -22.25
C ASP A 58 -8.88 12.40 -21.86
N LEU A 59 -9.38 12.58 -20.62
CA LEU A 59 -9.93 13.84 -20.14
C LEU A 59 -9.04 14.46 -19.04
N PRO A 60 -7.85 15.01 -19.38
CA PRO A 60 -7.00 15.67 -18.39
C PRO A 60 -7.73 16.85 -17.74
N GLY A 61 -7.55 17.01 -16.42
CA GLY A 61 -8.19 18.08 -15.67
C GLY A 61 -9.65 17.82 -15.26
N HIS A 62 -10.27 16.72 -15.69
CA HIS A 62 -11.65 16.40 -15.30
C HIS A 62 -11.81 16.39 -13.76
N PRO A 63 -12.81 17.05 -13.17
CA PRO A 63 -12.96 17.16 -11.71
C PRO A 63 -12.95 15.82 -10.99
N ALA A 64 -13.57 14.80 -11.56
CA ALA A 64 -13.58 13.44 -10.98
C ALA A 64 -12.18 12.80 -10.90
N ARG A 65 -11.27 13.09 -11.86
CA ARG A 65 -9.86 12.65 -11.77
C ARG A 65 -9.14 13.36 -10.63
N VAL A 66 -9.45 14.63 -10.38
CA VAL A 66 -8.87 15.41 -9.27
C VAL A 66 -9.30 14.83 -7.93
N VAL A 67 -10.58 14.47 -7.78
CA VAL A 67 -11.11 13.81 -6.58
C VAL A 67 -10.43 12.45 -6.38
N ALA A 68 -10.35 11.62 -7.42
CA ALA A 68 -9.68 10.32 -7.36
C ALA A 68 -8.20 10.43 -6.94
N ARG A 69 -7.46 11.39 -7.52
CA ARG A 69 -6.07 11.67 -7.15
C ARG A 69 -5.94 12.04 -5.67
N ARG A 70 -6.80 12.93 -5.17
CA ARG A 70 -6.79 13.35 -3.76
C ARG A 70 -7.08 12.17 -2.83
N HIS A 71 -8.06 11.35 -3.20
CA HIS A 71 -8.41 10.14 -2.46
C HIS A 71 -7.23 9.15 -2.39
N LYS A 72 -6.64 8.79 -3.54
CA LYS A 72 -5.50 7.86 -3.58
C LYS A 72 -4.28 8.39 -2.81
N ALA A 73 -3.98 9.69 -2.93
CA ALA A 73 -2.90 10.32 -2.20
C ALA A 73 -3.14 10.34 -0.68
N LEU A 74 -4.40 10.46 -0.23
CA LEU A 74 -4.74 10.37 1.18
C LEU A 74 -4.44 8.98 1.75
N LEU A 75 -4.85 7.92 1.05
CA LEU A 75 -4.61 6.54 1.48
C LEU A 75 -3.11 6.21 1.50
N GLU A 76 -2.36 6.62 0.47
CA GLU A 76 -0.89 6.46 0.42
C GLU A 76 -0.23 7.18 1.60
N ARG A 77 -0.64 8.41 1.90
CA ARG A 77 -0.10 9.17 3.05
C ARG A 77 -0.41 8.50 4.38
N GLN A 78 -1.63 8.00 4.59
CA GLN A 78 -1.99 7.31 5.83
C GLN A 78 -1.17 6.05 6.05
N LEU A 79 -0.91 5.28 4.99
CA LEU A 79 -0.01 4.14 5.05
C LEU A 79 1.42 4.57 5.40
N ALA A 80 1.93 5.64 4.78
CA ALA A 80 3.25 6.18 5.10
C ALA A 80 3.35 6.59 6.58
N ASP A 81 2.32 7.26 7.11
CA ASP A 81 2.27 7.68 8.51
C ASP A 81 2.27 6.47 9.47
N LEU A 82 1.58 5.39 9.11
CA LEU A 82 1.58 4.13 9.87
C LEU A 82 2.97 3.47 9.86
N LEU A 83 3.59 3.35 8.68
CA LEU A 83 4.91 2.75 8.53
C LEU A 83 5.99 3.56 9.26
N ALA A 84 5.89 4.90 9.22
CA ALA A 84 6.80 5.79 9.95
C ALA A 84 6.68 5.61 11.47
N ARG A 85 5.45 5.53 12.00
CA ARG A 85 5.21 5.23 13.42
C ARG A 85 5.76 3.86 13.83
N ALA A 86 5.78 2.90 12.91
CA ALA A 86 6.35 1.58 13.11
C ALA A 86 7.89 1.53 12.91
N GLY A 87 8.55 2.66 12.66
CA GLY A 87 10.00 2.74 12.54
C GLY A 87 10.58 2.25 11.20
N ILE A 88 9.76 2.10 10.16
CA ILE A 88 10.22 1.72 8.83
C ILE A 88 10.97 2.87 8.17
N ALA A 89 12.19 2.61 7.69
CA ALA A 89 12.97 3.58 6.94
C ALA A 89 12.33 3.89 5.58
N ASP A 90 12.44 5.14 5.14
CA ASP A 90 11.86 5.64 3.88
C ASP A 90 10.36 5.30 3.75
N ALA A 91 9.60 5.46 4.85
CA ALA A 91 8.20 5.06 4.96
C ALA A 91 7.30 5.58 3.83
N THR A 92 7.57 6.77 3.29
CA THR A 92 6.84 7.33 2.14
C THR A 92 7.03 6.49 0.88
N ASP A 93 8.26 6.09 0.56
CA ASP A 93 8.54 5.26 -0.61
C ASP A 93 8.03 3.83 -0.41
N ALA A 94 8.20 3.29 0.80
CA ALA A 94 7.63 1.99 1.16
C ALA A 94 6.10 1.97 0.99
N ALA A 95 5.40 3.02 1.44
CA ALA A 95 3.95 3.13 1.28
C ALA A 95 3.55 3.16 -0.20
N ARG A 96 4.26 3.91 -1.04
CA ARG A 96 4.01 3.96 -2.48
C ARG A 96 4.18 2.59 -3.14
N GLU A 97 5.27 1.89 -2.85
CA GLU A 97 5.54 0.56 -3.39
C GLU A 97 4.46 -0.45 -2.97
N ILE A 98 4.07 -0.43 -1.69
CA ILE A 98 3.01 -1.31 -1.17
C ILE A 98 1.67 -0.99 -1.84
N TRP A 99 1.34 0.30 -1.99
CA TRP A 99 0.10 0.71 -2.63
C TRP A 99 0.06 0.31 -4.11
N LEU A 100 1.19 0.41 -4.83
CA LEU A 100 1.33 -0.10 -6.19
C LEU A 100 1.06 -1.61 -6.26
N LEU A 101 1.60 -2.38 -5.32
CA LEU A 101 1.33 -3.82 -5.21
C LEU A 101 -0.16 -4.10 -4.95
N SER A 102 -0.82 -3.30 -4.12
CA SER A 102 -2.26 -3.41 -3.87
C SER A 102 -3.11 -3.12 -5.12
N GLU A 103 -2.82 -2.04 -5.85
CA GLU A 103 -3.52 -1.72 -7.11
C GLU A 103 -3.29 -2.79 -8.18
N GLY A 104 -2.05 -3.30 -8.29
CA GLY A 104 -1.71 -4.39 -9.20
C GLY A 104 -2.43 -5.70 -8.85
N ALA A 105 -2.54 -6.02 -7.56
CA ALA A 105 -3.31 -7.17 -7.10
C ALA A 105 -4.80 -7.02 -7.41
N ILE A 106 -5.40 -5.86 -7.13
CA ILE A 106 -6.81 -5.57 -7.44
C ILE A 106 -7.09 -5.78 -8.92
N SER A 107 -6.25 -5.20 -9.79
CA SER A 107 -6.40 -5.34 -11.24
C SER A 107 -6.24 -6.79 -11.69
N SER A 108 -5.22 -7.50 -11.20
CA SER A 108 -4.95 -8.88 -11.60
C SER A 108 -6.02 -9.84 -11.12
N MET A 109 -6.55 -9.65 -9.90
CA MET A 109 -7.68 -10.43 -9.39
C MET A 109 -8.94 -10.23 -10.25
N LEU A 110 -9.22 -9.02 -10.74
CA LEU A 110 -10.32 -8.78 -11.66
C LEU A 110 -10.12 -9.47 -13.02
N VAL A 111 -8.90 -9.42 -13.56
CA VAL A 111 -8.59 -10.03 -14.87
C VAL A 111 -8.65 -11.56 -14.80
N HIS A 112 -8.08 -12.14 -13.76
CA HIS A 112 -7.87 -13.59 -13.67
C HIS A 112 -8.89 -14.33 -12.81
N SER A 113 -9.76 -13.60 -12.09
CA SER A 113 -10.68 -14.18 -11.10
C SER A 113 -9.95 -15.06 -10.08
N ASP A 114 -8.78 -14.61 -9.62
CA ASP A 114 -7.89 -15.39 -8.76
C ASP A 114 -7.37 -14.59 -7.56
N ARG A 115 -7.93 -14.83 -6.37
CA ARG A 115 -7.53 -14.16 -5.12
C ARG A 115 -6.08 -14.39 -4.72
N ARG A 116 -5.37 -15.38 -5.29
CA ARG A 116 -3.96 -15.65 -4.97
C ARG A 116 -3.05 -14.48 -5.35
N TYR A 117 -3.49 -13.58 -6.24
CA TYR A 117 -2.75 -12.35 -6.54
C TYR A 117 -2.63 -11.41 -5.32
N ALA A 118 -3.62 -11.34 -4.43
CA ALA A 118 -3.49 -10.59 -3.17
C ALA A 118 -2.40 -11.20 -2.28
N ALA A 119 -2.36 -12.53 -2.16
CA ALA A 119 -1.33 -13.22 -1.38
C ALA A 119 0.08 -13.04 -1.98
N ALA A 120 0.20 -13.03 -3.31
CA ALA A 120 1.47 -12.75 -3.99
C ALA A 120 1.97 -11.33 -3.72
N ALA A 121 1.09 -10.34 -3.83
CA ALA A 121 1.41 -8.95 -3.51
C ALA A 121 1.78 -8.76 -2.03
N GLY A 122 1.08 -9.43 -1.11
CA GLY A 122 1.44 -9.42 0.32
C GLY A 122 2.83 -9.98 0.59
N ARG A 123 3.21 -11.10 -0.02
CA ARG A 123 4.58 -11.63 0.10
C ARG A 123 5.62 -10.66 -0.44
N ALA A 124 5.36 -10.01 -1.57
CA ALA A 124 6.26 -9.01 -2.14
C ALA A 124 6.43 -7.80 -1.21
N ALA A 125 5.32 -7.29 -0.66
CA ALA A 125 5.33 -6.17 0.29
C ALA A 125 6.12 -6.50 1.57
N LEU A 126 5.98 -7.73 2.10
CA LEU A 126 6.76 -8.19 3.26
C LEU A 126 8.26 -8.28 2.95
N THR A 127 8.64 -8.75 1.76
CA THR A 127 10.04 -8.75 1.33
C THR A 127 10.61 -7.33 1.26
N LEU A 128 9.85 -6.36 0.75
CA LEU A 128 10.25 -4.94 0.72
C LEU A 128 10.46 -4.39 2.14
N LEU A 129 9.51 -4.63 3.05
CA LEU A 129 9.65 -4.17 4.44
C LEU A 129 10.87 -4.76 5.14
N ARG A 130 11.11 -6.07 4.99
CA ARG A 130 12.27 -6.75 5.59
C ARG A 130 13.57 -6.18 5.04
N ALA A 131 13.67 -5.94 3.73
CA ALA A 131 14.84 -5.34 3.12
C ALA A 131 15.15 -3.94 3.70
N ARG A 132 14.12 -3.15 3.98
CA ARG A 132 14.25 -1.82 4.60
C ARG A 132 14.60 -1.90 6.08
N GLY A 133 14.03 -2.84 6.84
CA GLY A 133 14.38 -3.06 8.24
C GLY A 133 15.83 -3.49 8.46
N LEU A 134 16.39 -4.29 7.53
CA LEU A 134 17.81 -4.67 7.55
C LEU A 134 18.76 -3.51 7.24
N ALA A 135 18.33 -2.55 6.42
CA ALA A 135 19.13 -1.37 6.06
C ALA A 135 19.26 -0.36 7.22
N SER A 136 18.38 -0.44 8.22
CA SER A 136 18.37 0.41 9.42
C SER A 136 19.32 -0.06 10.54
N GLY A 137 20.03 -1.18 10.37
CA GLY A 137 21.07 -1.62 11.31
C GLY A 137 22.27 -0.64 11.36
N PRO A 138 23.07 -0.63 12.44
CA PRO A 138 24.22 0.27 12.56
C PRO A 138 25.15 0.11 11.37
N ARG A 139 25.27 1.15 10.54
CA ARG A 139 26.21 1.18 9.42
C ARG A 139 27.61 0.88 9.95
N PRO A 140 28.34 -0.13 9.42
CA PRO A 140 29.72 -0.37 9.82
C PRO A 140 30.53 0.90 9.55
N ARG A 141 31.20 1.41 10.60
CA ARG A 141 32.09 2.58 10.48
C ARG A 141 33.15 2.23 9.44
N ARG A 142 33.16 2.97 8.33
CA ARG A 142 34.24 2.89 7.32
C ARG A 142 35.56 3.12 8.06
N PRO A 143 36.55 2.21 7.98
CA PRO A 143 37.85 2.46 8.57
C PRO A 143 38.41 3.74 7.95
N ALA A 144 38.89 4.64 8.81
CA ALA A 144 39.53 5.87 8.39
C ALA A 144 40.66 5.52 7.43
N ALA A 145 40.65 6.14 6.24
CA ALA A 145 41.73 5.98 5.29
C ALA A 145 43.02 6.43 5.95
N SER A 146 43.93 5.49 6.20
CA SER A 146 45.27 5.76 6.69
C SER A 146 45.95 6.70 5.69
N ALA A 147 46.25 7.92 6.14
CA ALA A 147 47.09 8.86 5.42
C ALA A 147 48.48 8.23 5.30
N ARG A 148 48.84 7.81 4.08
CA ARG A 148 50.23 7.45 3.77
C ARG A 148 51.02 8.75 3.61
N THR A 149 51.98 8.91 4.51
CA THR A 149 53.19 9.75 4.44
C THR A 149 53.86 9.74 3.08
#